data_AF-A0AAF0YID7-F1
#
_entry.id   AF-A0AAF0YID7-F1
#
_cell.length_a   1.000
_cell.length_b   1.000
_cell.length_c   1.000
_cell.angle_alpha   90.00
_cell.angle_beta   90.00
_cell.angle_gamma   90.00
#
_symmetry.space_group_name_H-M   'P 1'
#
loop_
_entity.id
_entity.type
_entity.pdbx_description
1 polymer ?
#
loop_
_entity_poly.entity_id
_entity_poly.type
_entity_poly.pdbx_seq_one_letter_code
_entity_poly.pdbx_strand_id
1 'polypeptide(L)'
;MKGLPYFTRDVKYIEPIYDPTYMCQAVSDSGIVQYKKSSENWLNEYLTYFYATNLSAIRKHVQLNFNIHRMIPICVDLEYQFIMFPLNSNKNKNVYFINLAKVYRCIKRESGTTIEFICGDTLDVEISYNQCESQYVKATQIYDRYVKFRHFRRRYLSAETKKTMYNIN
;
A
#
# COMPACT_ATOMS: atom_id res chain seq x y z
N MET A 1 15.22 17.64 -18.27
CA MET A 1 15.01 17.01 -16.95
C MET A 1 14.87 15.51 -17.17
N LYS A 2 15.80 14.69 -16.67
CA LYS A 2 15.63 13.22 -16.67
C LYS A 2 14.51 12.90 -15.66
N GLY A 3 13.43 12.26 -16.14
CA GLY A 3 12.27 11.93 -15.31
C GLY A 3 12.65 11.04 -14.12
N LEU A 4 11.96 11.23 -13.00
CA LEU A 4 12.04 10.31 -11.86
C LEU A 4 11.67 8.90 -12.37
N PRO A 5 12.47 7.85 -12.17
CA PRO A 5 11.99 6.50 -12.42
C PRO A 5 10.84 6.22 -11.44
N TYR A 6 9.64 5.96 -11.97
CA TYR A 6 8.44 5.68 -11.20
C TYR A 6 7.94 4.27 -11.51
N PHE A 7 7.40 3.60 -10.50
CA PHE A 7 6.61 2.40 -10.69
C PHE A 7 5.17 2.77 -11.03
N THR A 8 4.47 1.89 -11.72
CA THR A 8 3.05 2.09 -12.02
C THR A 8 2.16 1.44 -10.95
N ARG A 9 0.85 1.64 -11.05
CA ARG A 9 -0.13 1.09 -10.10
C ARG A 9 -0.24 -0.44 -10.16
N ASP A 10 0.28 -1.06 -11.21
CA ASP A 10 0.35 -2.51 -11.35
C ASP A 10 1.43 -3.17 -10.48
N VAL A 11 2.23 -2.37 -9.76
CA VAL A 11 3.26 -2.85 -8.84
C VAL A 11 2.69 -3.88 -7.86
N LYS A 12 3.33 -5.04 -7.77
CA LYS A 12 3.02 -6.09 -6.79
C LYS A 12 3.65 -5.74 -5.44
N TYR A 13 4.92 -5.33 -5.47
CA TYR A 13 5.66 -4.94 -4.29
C TYR A 13 6.88 -4.07 -4.62
N ILE A 14 7.39 -3.39 -3.59
CA ILE A 14 8.69 -2.73 -3.59
C ILE A 14 9.54 -3.46 -2.55
N GLU A 15 10.70 -3.95 -2.96
CA GLU A 15 11.63 -4.67 -2.08
C GLU A 15 12.99 -3.97 -1.99
N PRO A 16 13.67 -4.09 -0.84
CA PRO A 16 15.07 -3.72 -0.76
C PRO A 16 15.94 -4.68 -1.57
N ILE A 17 17.00 -4.15 -2.20
CA ILE A 17 18.00 -4.96 -2.92
C ILE A 17 19.41 -4.62 -2.44
N TYR A 18 20.32 -5.58 -2.60
CA TYR A 18 21.73 -5.41 -2.26
C TYR A 18 22.53 -5.18 -3.54
N ASP A 19 22.51 -3.94 -4.02
CA ASP A 19 23.22 -3.50 -5.22
C ASP A 19 24.12 -2.28 -4.89
N PRO A 20 25.28 -2.10 -5.55
CA PRO A 20 26.15 -0.95 -5.28
C PRO A 20 25.53 0.42 -5.62
N THR A 21 24.55 0.45 -6.54
CA THR A 21 23.93 1.67 -7.06
C THR A 21 22.49 1.82 -6.58
N TYR A 22 21.74 0.73 -6.50
CA TYR A 22 20.32 0.72 -6.20
C TYR A 22 20.03 0.17 -4.80
N MET A 23 19.07 0.78 -4.10
CA MET A 23 18.69 0.39 -2.74
C MET A 23 17.37 -0.37 -2.68
N CYS A 24 16.52 -0.23 -3.70
CA CYS A 24 15.27 -0.96 -3.82
C CYS A 24 14.85 -1.15 -5.27
N GLN A 25 13.89 -2.03 -5.49
CA GLN A 25 13.23 -2.20 -6.78
C GLN A 25 11.72 -2.40 -6.60
N ALA A 26 10.95 -1.94 -7.58
CA ALA A 26 9.53 -2.19 -7.69
C ALA A 26 9.33 -3.30 -8.72
N VAL A 27 8.62 -4.35 -8.31
CA VAL A 27 8.32 -5.51 -9.15
C VAL A 27 6.84 -5.44 -9.54
N SER A 28 6.59 -5.49 -10.84
CA SER A 28 5.26 -5.40 -11.44
C SER A 28 5.10 -6.47 -12.52
N ASP A 29 3.90 -6.61 -13.06
CA ASP A 29 3.66 -7.52 -14.19
C ASP A 29 4.30 -6.97 -15.48
N SER A 30 4.46 -5.64 -15.57
CA SER A 30 5.12 -4.95 -16.69
C SER A 30 6.65 -4.90 -16.61
N GLY A 31 7.24 -5.33 -15.49
CA GLY A 31 8.69 -5.44 -15.32
C GLY A 31 9.20 -4.93 -13.97
N ILE A 32 10.52 -4.73 -13.91
CA ILE A 32 11.23 -4.30 -12.71
C ILE A 32 11.80 -2.89 -12.92
N VAL A 33 11.56 -2.01 -11.95
CA VAL A 33 12.15 -0.66 -11.92
C VAL A 33 13.01 -0.53 -10.67
N GLN A 34 14.28 -0.15 -10.84
CA GLN A 34 15.22 0.00 -9.73
C GLN A 34 15.37 1.45 -9.30
N TYR A 35 15.65 1.66 -8.02
CA TYR A 35 15.81 2.99 -7.45
C TYR A 35 16.94 3.12 -6.43
N LYS A 36 17.60 4.27 -6.46
CA LYS A 36 18.82 4.57 -5.69
C LYS A 36 18.58 4.96 -4.23
N LYS A 37 17.33 5.12 -3.81
CA LYS A 37 16.95 5.44 -2.42
C LYS A 37 16.15 4.29 -1.82
N SER A 38 16.00 4.29 -0.49
CA SER A 38 15.17 3.31 0.21
C SER A 38 13.74 3.28 -0.33
N SER A 39 13.06 2.15 -0.14
CA SER A 39 11.66 1.95 -0.56
C SER A 39 10.75 3.02 0.05
N GLU A 40 11.00 3.40 1.31
CA GLU A 40 10.26 4.46 2.00
C GLU A 40 10.48 5.83 1.34
N ASN A 41 11.73 6.19 1.05
CA ASN A 41 12.02 7.47 0.39
C ASN A 41 11.45 7.51 -1.03
N TRP A 42 11.51 6.40 -1.77
CA TRP A 42 10.92 6.32 -3.09
C TRP A 42 9.42 6.50 -3.07
N LEU A 43 8.73 5.79 -2.16
CA LEU A 43 7.29 5.93 -1.99
C LEU A 43 6.89 7.35 -1.57
N ASN A 44 7.68 8.00 -0.70
CA ASN A 44 7.45 9.38 -0.31
C ASN A 44 7.57 10.37 -1.49
N GLU A 45 8.58 10.19 -2.34
CA GLU A 45 8.76 11.00 -3.55
C GLU A 45 7.65 10.75 -4.57
N TYR A 46 7.25 9.49 -4.76
CA TYR A 46 6.12 9.11 -5.62
C TYR A 46 4.82 9.79 -5.17
N LEU A 47 4.53 9.76 -3.86
CA LEU A 47 3.37 10.44 -3.28
C LEU A 47 3.42 11.95 -3.48
N THR A 48 4.60 12.55 -3.28
CA THR A 48 4.78 14.00 -3.44
C THR A 48 4.54 14.43 -4.87
N TYR A 49 5.06 13.64 -5.83
CA TYR A 49 4.97 13.97 -7.25
C TYR A 49 3.58 13.73 -7.85
N PHE A 50 2.97 12.56 -7.58
CA PHE A 50 1.71 12.17 -8.25
C PHE A 50 0.44 12.50 -7.46
N TYR A 51 0.54 12.67 -6.14
CA TYR A 51 -0.63 12.82 -5.26
C TYR A 51 -0.58 14.07 -4.38
N ALA A 52 0.44 14.93 -4.55
CA ALA A 52 0.65 16.15 -3.75
C ALA A 52 0.56 15.91 -2.23
N THR A 53 1.03 14.74 -1.77
CA THR A 53 1.02 14.32 -0.36
C THR A 53 2.32 13.63 0.02
N ASN A 54 2.48 13.23 1.28
CA ASN A 54 3.68 12.55 1.74
C ASN A 54 3.34 11.47 2.79
N LEU A 55 4.32 10.62 3.11
CA LEU A 55 4.15 9.53 4.06
C LEU A 55 3.74 10.02 5.45
N SER A 56 4.26 11.16 5.91
CA SER A 56 3.94 11.71 7.23
C SER A 56 2.45 12.06 7.33
N ALA A 57 1.91 12.74 6.32
CA ALA A 57 0.50 13.11 6.25
C ALA A 57 -0.41 11.87 6.21
N ILE A 58 -0.08 10.87 5.38
CA ILE A 58 -0.84 9.61 5.31
C ILE A 58 -0.79 8.87 6.65
N ARG A 59 0.40 8.72 7.24
CA ARG A 59 0.56 8.03 8.53
C ARG A 59 -0.25 8.68 9.63
N LYS A 60 -0.23 10.02 9.70
CA LYS A 60 -1.04 10.79 10.66
C LYS A 60 -2.53 10.57 10.45
N HIS A 61 -3.02 10.57 9.20
CA HIS A 61 -4.41 10.24 8.89
C HIS A 61 -4.77 8.85 9.43
N VAL A 62 -3.94 7.85 9.12
CA VAL A 62 -4.23 6.47 9.51
C VAL A 62 -4.20 6.30 11.03
N GLN A 63 -3.25 6.92 11.73
CA GLN A 63 -3.20 6.93 13.20
C GLN A 63 -4.50 7.46 13.81
N LEU A 64 -4.96 8.63 13.35
CA LEU A 64 -6.17 9.29 13.88
C LEU A 64 -7.44 8.49 13.62
N ASN A 65 -7.54 7.85 12.45
CA ASN A 65 -8.78 7.21 12.03
C ASN A 65 -8.84 5.72 12.38
N PHE A 66 -7.70 5.03 12.45
CA PHE A 66 -7.63 3.56 12.57
C PHE A 66 -6.88 3.09 13.82
N ASN A 67 -6.31 3.99 14.62
CA ASN A 67 -5.53 3.65 15.82
C ASN A 67 -4.33 2.71 15.54
N ILE A 68 -3.73 2.85 14.35
CA ILE A 68 -2.54 2.08 13.93
C ILE A 68 -1.32 2.98 14.07
N HIS A 69 -0.40 2.65 14.98
CA HIS A 69 0.74 3.50 15.33
C HIS A 69 2.09 3.02 14.80
N ARG A 70 2.20 1.74 14.41
CA ARG A 70 3.45 1.13 13.93
C ARG A 70 3.20 0.33 12.67
N MET A 71 4.18 0.38 11.75
CA MET A 71 4.09 -0.31 10.45
C MET A 71 2.78 0.03 9.76
N ILE A 72 2.57 1.33 9.55
CA ILE A 72 1.29 1.87 9.10
C ILE A 72 1.15 1.60 7.60
N PRO A 73 0.06 0.95 7.13
CA PRO A 73 -0.22 0.83 5.71
C PRO A 73 -0.37 2.19 5.05
N ILE A 74 0.20 2.35 3.86
CA ILE A 74 0.22 3.59 3.11
C ILE A 74 -0.89 3.55 2.05
N CYS A 75 -1.94 4.32 2.29
CA CYS A 75 -3.05 4.47 1.35
C CYS A 75 -2.65 5.48 0.27
N VAL A 76 -2.15 4.96 -0.86
CA VAL A 76 -1.71 5.79 -1.98
C VAL A 76 -2.92 6.32 -2.74
N ASP A 77 -3.82 5.41 -3.15
CA ASP A 77 -5.04 5.76 -3.87
C ASP A 77 -6.16 4.77 -3.54
N LEU A 78 -7.19 5.23 -2.84
CA LEU A 78 -8.28 4.37 -2.39
C LEU A 78 -9.31 4.08 -3.48
N GLU A 79 -9.38 4.91 -4.51
CA GLU A 79 -10.29 4.67 -5.63
C GLU A 79 -9.87 3.42 -6.41
N TYR A 80 -8.55 3.23 -6.54
CA TYR A 80 -7.92 2.12 -7.25
C TYR A 80 -7.43 1.01 -6.32
N GLN A 81 -7.86 1.00 -5.05
CA GLN A 81 -7.44 0.01 -4.04
C GLN A 81 -5.90 -0.05 -3.83
N PHE A 82 -5.18 1.02 -4.15
CA PHE A 82 -3.74 1.08 -4.08
C PHE A 82 -3.27 1.38 -2.66
N ILE A 83 -3.19 0.32 -1.86
CA ILE A 83 -2.75 0.35 -0.46
C ILE A 83 -1.49 -0.49 -0.34
N MET A 84 -0.40 0.15 0.11
CA MET A 84 0.90 -0.48 0.28
C MET A 84 1.14 -0.77 1.76
N PHE A 85 1.14 -2.04 2.17
CA PHE A 85 1.42 -2.39 3.56
C PHE A 85 2.91 -2.71 3.77
N PRO A 86 3.52 -2.18 4.83
CA PRO A 86 4.94 -2.39 5.07
C PRO A 86 5.20 -3.75 5.71
N LEU A 87 6.26 -4.42 5.27
CA LEU A 87 6.86 -5.57 5.93
C LEU A 87 8.33 -5.26 6.23
N ASN A 88 8.75 -5.47 7.47
CA ASN A 88 10.13 -5.19 7.87
C ASN A 88 10.82 -6.51 8.24
N SER A 89 12.03 -6.70 7.74
CA SER A 89 12.88 -7.82 8.13
C SER A 89 13.88 -7.36 9.17
N ASN A 90 14.20 -8.20 10.15
CA ASN A 90 15.29 -7.90 11.08
C ASN A 90 16.65 -7.76 10.38
N LYS A 91 16.82 -8.33 9.18
CA LYS A 91 18.06 -8.30 8.42
C LYS A 91 18.24 -7.04 7.57
N ASN A 92 17.16 -6.31 7.28
CA ASN A 92 17.22 -5.15 6.41
C ASN A 92 16.52 -3.94 7.04
N LYS A 93 17.23 -2.81 7.14
CA LYS A 93 16.63 -1.55 7.60
C LYS A 93 15.68 -0.94 6.57
N ASN A 94 15.81 -1.32 5.31
CA ASN A 94 14.91 -0.91 4.24
C ASN A 94 13.69 -1.84 4.19
N VAL A 95 12.52 -1.22 4.06
CA VAL A 95 11.20 -1.85 4.26
C VAL A 95 10.68 -2.38 2.92
N TYR A 96 10.04 -3.55 2.96
CA TYR A 96 9.23 -4.03 1.85
C TYR A 96 7.88 -3.33 1.89
N PHE A 97 7.34 -2.95 0.73
CA PHE A 97 5.96 -2.50 0.61
C PHE A 97 5.22 -3.44 -0.31
N ILE A 98 4.13 -4.05 0.17
CA ILE A 98 3.34 -5.01 -0.61
C ILE A 98 2.01 -4.36 -1.00
N ASN A 99 1.61 -4.48 -2.26
CA ASN A 99 0.34 -3.96 -2.74
C ASN A 99 -0.81 -4.90 -2.35
N LEU A 100 -1.70 -4.42 -1.49
CA LEU A 100 -2.87 -5.17 -1.01
C LEU A 100 -3.70 -5.74 -2.16
N ALA A 101 -3.93 -4.94 -3.22
CA ALA A 101 -4.78 -5.34 -4.34
C ALA A 101 -4.20 -6.47 -5.20
N LYS A 102 -2.93 -6.83 -4.99
CA LYS A 102 -2.24 -7.88 -5.74
C LYS A 102 -2.09 -9.17 -4.94
N VAL A 103 -2.26 -9.13 -3.61
CA VAL A 103 -2.06 -10.30 -2.74
C VAL A 103 -3.27 -11.23 -2.84
N TYR A 104 -3.01 -12.52 -3.05
CA TYR A 104 -4.01 -13.58 -2.90
C TYR A 104 -4.01 -14.13 -1.47
N ARG A 105 -2.84 -14.54 -0.94
CA ARG A 105 -2.68 -15.01 0.45
C ARG A 105 -1.22 -14.99 0.94
N CYS A 106 -1.02 -14.95 2.26
CA CYS A 106 0.26 -15.32 2.89
C CYS A 106 0.24 -16.84 3.19
N ILE A 107 1.37 -17.54 3.04
CA ILE A 107 1.53 -18.98 3.33
C ILE A 107 2.72 -19.15 4.26
N LYS A 108 2.52 -19.81 5.41
CA LYS A 108 3.59 -20.11 6.36
C LYS A 108 4.60 -21.11 5.78
N ARG A 109 5.88 -20.81 5.90
CA ARG A 109 7.01 -21.70 5.56
C ARG A 109 7.93 -21.88 6.77
N GLU A 110 8.87 -22.82 6.67
CA GLU A 110 9.87 -23.06 7.73
C GLU A 110 10.77 -21.84 7.96
N SER A 111 11.24 -21.21 6.87
CA SER A 111 12.19 -20.08 6.88
C SER A 111 11.53 -18.70 6.76
N GLY A 112 10.19 -18.61 6.85
CA GLY A 112 9.48 -17.34 6.70
C GLY A 112 8.07 -17.49 6.15
N THR A 113 7.74 -16.66 5.17
CA THR A 113 6.41 -16.59 4.57
C THR A 113 6.52 -16.47 3.06
N THR A 114 5.73 -17.26 2.33
CA THR A 114 5.49 -17.04 0.90
C THR A 114 4.26 -16.16 0.74
N ILE A 115 4.37 -15.07 0.00
CA ILE A 115 3.23 -14.24 -0.42
C ILE A 115 2.86 -14.68 -1.84
N GLU A 116 1.66 -15.21 -2.01
CA GLU A 116 1.11 -15.56 -3.33
C GLU A 116 0.29 -14.36 -3.85
N PHE A 117 0.55 -13.97 -5.10
CA PHE A 117 -0.15 -12.90 -5.78
C PHE A 117 -1.28 -13.46 -6.66
N ILE A 118 -2.27 -12.63 -7.00
CA ILE A 118 -3.43 -13.01 -7.81
C ILE A 118 -3.04 -13.50 -9.21
N CYS A 119 -1.90 -13.05 -9.74
CA CYS A 119 -1.35 -13.52 -11.01
C CYS A 119 -0.68 -14.91 -10.94
N GLY A 120 -0.61 -15.53 -9.76
CA GLY A 120 0.04 -16.82 -9.53
C GLY A 120 1.52 -16.72 -9.15
N ASP A 121 2.13 -15.54 -9.28
CA ASP A 121 3.51 -15.30 -8.83
C ASP A 121 3.63 -15.40 -7.31
N THR A 122 4.84 -15.71 -6.85
CA THR A 122 5.15 -15.82 -5.42
C THR A 122 6.35 -14.97 -5.04
N LEU A 123 6.33 -14.41 -3.83
CA LEU A 123 7.47 -13.77 -3.19
C LEU A 123 7.74 -14.44 -1.84
N ASP A 124 8.94 -15.00 -1.67
CA ASP A 124 9.40 -15.53 -0.39
C ASP A 124 10.07 -14.44 0.43
N VAL A 125 9.59 -14.23 1.65
CA VAL A 125 10.17 -13.28 2.61
C VAL A 125 10.58 -13.98 3.89
N GLU A 126 11.75 -13.63 4.41
CA GLU A 126 12.24 -14.05 5.73
C GLU A 126 11.55 -13.24 6.86
N ILE A 127 10.23 -13.23 6.84
CA ILE A 127 9.37 -12.52 7.80
C ILE A 127 8.35 -13.55 8.29
N SER A 128 8.02 -13.50 9.59
CA SER A 128 7.09 -14.48 10.17
C SER A 128 5.69 -14.34 9.59
N TYR A 129 4.99 -15.48 9.46
CA TYR A 129 3.61 -15.50 8.96
C TYR A 129 2.69 -14.56 9.73
N ASN A 130 2.78 -14.57 11.07
CA ASN A 130 1.97 -13.71 11.93
C ASN A 130 2.22 -12.21 11.67
N GLN A 131 3.46 -11.83 11.34
CA GLN A 131 3.75 -10.46 10.95
C GLN A 131 3.16 -10.13 9.57
N CYS A 132 3.29 -11.01 8.56
CA CYS A 132 2.65 -10.85 7.24
C CYS A 132 1.14 -10.65 7.39
N GLU A 133 0.49 -11.60 8.06
CA GLU A 133 -0.95 -11.63 8.27
C GLU A 133 -1.43 -10.42 9.05
N SER A 134 -0.73 -10.01 10.12
CA SER A 134 -1.09 -8.81 10.89
C SER A 134 -1.06 -7.55 10.03
N GLN A 135 -0.08 -7.40 9.13
CA GLN A 135 0.00 -6.24 8.24
C GLN A 135 -1.05 -6.28 7.14
N TYR A 136 -1.31 -7.47 6.57
CA TYR A 136 -2.39 -7.69 5.62
C TYR A 136 -3.76 -7.34 6.22
N VAL A 137 -4.05 -7.79 7.45
CA VAL A 137 -5.30 -7.49 8.16
C VAL A 137 -5.44 -5.98 8.42
N LYS A 138 -4.39 -5.29 8.86
CA LYS A 138 -4.41 -3.83 9.04
C LYS A 138 -4.76 -3.11 7.73
N ALA A 139 -4.16 -3.52 6.63
CA ALA A 139 -4.41 -2.93 5.32
C ALA A 139 -5.87 -3.17 4.86
N THR A 140 -6.38 -4.38 5.07
CA THR A 140 -7.76 -4.76 4.77
C THR A 140 -8.76 -3.97 5.61
N GLN A 141 -8.51 -3.80 6.91
CA GLN A 141 -9.34 -2.98 7.80
C GLN A 141 -9.46 -1.53 7.31
N ILE A 142 -8.34 -0.98 6.82
CA ILE A 142 -8.35 0.37 6.25
C ILE A 142 -9.21 0.39 4.99
N TYR A 143 -8.98 -0.55 4.08
CA TYR A 143 -9.74 -0.68 2.83
C TYR A 143 -11.25 -0.79 3.09
N ASP A 144 -11.68 -1.71 3.96
CA ASP A 144 -13.09 -1.97 4.27
C ASP A 144 -13.82 -0.72 4.78
N ARG A 145 -13.17 0.06 5.64
CA ARG A 145 -13.76 1.29 6.18
C ARG A 145 -13.96 2.34 5.08
N TYR A 146 -13.00 2.46 4.16
CA TYR A 146 -13.14 3.37 3.03
C TYR A 146 -14.22 2.92 2.05
N VAL A 147 -14.33 1.61 1.77
CA VAL A 147 -15.42 1.06 0.95
C VAL A 147 -16.78 1.38 1.57
N LYS A 148 -16.94 1.12 2.88
CA LYS A 148 -18.17 1.47 3.62
C LYS A 148 -18.50 2.97 3.53
N PHE A 149 -17.51 3.84 3.74
CA PHE A 149 -17.69 5.29 3.61
C PHE A 149 -18.07 5.71 2.19
N ARG A 150 -17.46 5.10 1.15
CA ARG A 150 -17.80 5.34 -0.25
C ARG A 150 -19.24 4.95 -0.56
N HIS A 151 -19.68 3.77 -0.10
CA HIS A 151 -21.07 3.33 -0.26
C HIS A 151 -22.05 4.28 0.45
N PHE A 152 -21.72 4.70 1.67
CA PHE A 152 -22.50 5.69 2.41
C PHE A 152 -22.61 6.99 1.61
N ARG A 153 -21.48 7.60 1.22
CA ARG A 153 -21.46 8.85 0.44
C ARG A 153 -22.26 8.74 -0.86
N ARG A 154 -22.16 7.62 -1.59
CA ARG A 154 -22.95 7.37 -2.80
C ARG A 154 -24.46 7.38 -2.52
N ARG A 155 -24.90 6.77 -1.41
CA ARG A 155 -26.31 6.81 -0.99
C ARG A 155 -26.77 8.22 -0.65
N TYR A 156 -25.98 8.97 0.12
CA TYR A 156 -26.29 10.36 0.49
C TYR A 156 -26.35 11.33 -0.70
N LEU A 157 -25.54 11.08 -1.74
CA LEU A 157 -25.53 11.90 -2.95
C LEU A 157 -26.50 11.41 -4.04
N SER A 158 -27.09 10.24 -3.87
CA SER A 158 -28.15 9.75 -4.76
C SER A 158 -29.43 10.56 -4.55
N ALA A 159 -30.24 10.70 -5.60
CA ALA A 159 -31.27 11.74 -5.75
C ALA A 159 -32.38 11.77 -4.67
N GLU A 160 -32.45 10.80 -3.75
CA GLU A 160 -33.41 10.77 -2.65
C GLU A 160 -33.17 11.86 -1.59
N THR A 161 -31.93 12.33 -1.38
CA THR A 161 -31.66 13.41 -0.39
C THR A 161 -31.79 14.82 -1.00
N LYS A 162 -31.74 14.95 -2.33
CA LYS A 162 -31.96 16.25 -3.01
C LYS A 162 -33.41 16.74 -2.88
N LYS A 163 -34.39 15.84 -2.73
CA LYS A 163 -35.79 16.23 -2.53
C LYS A 163 -36.08 16.76 -1.12
N THR A 164 -35.29 16.40 -0.12
CA THR A 164 -35.49 16.81 1.28
C THR A 164 -34.75 18.10 1.63
N MET A 165 -33.62 18.41 1.00
CA MET A 165 -32.86 19.64 1.27
C MET A 165 -33.36 20.89 0.54
N TYR A 166 -34.07 20.75 -0.59
CA TYR A 166 -34.62 21.89 -1.34
C TYR A 166 -36.10 22.18 -1.06
N ASN A 167 -36.73 21.45 -0.13
CA ASN A 167 -38.09 21.68 0.34
C ASN A 167 -38.10 22.27 1.77
N ILE A 168 -37.17 23.17 2.06
CA ILE A 168 -37.35 24.13 3.15
C ILE A 168 -37.89 25.40 2.47
N ASN A 169 -39.21 25.41 2.26
CA ASN A 169 -39.99 26.64 2.04
C ASN A 169 -40.50 27.10 3.40
#